data_AF-A0A9N9DMC4-F1
#
_entry.id   AF-A0A9N9DMC4-F1
#
_cell.length_a   1.000
_cell.length_b   1.000
_cell.length_c   1.000
_cell.angle_alpha   90.00
_cell.angle_beta   90.00
_cell.angle_gamma   90.00
#
_symmetry.space_group_name_H-M   'P 1'
#
loop_
_entity.id
_entity.type
_entity.pdbx_description
1 polymer ?
#
loop_
_entity_poly.entity_id
_entity_poly.type
_entity_poly.pdbx_seq_one_letter_code
_entity_poly.pdbx_strand_id
1 'polypeptide(L)' 'MYKEFGLKDAIFSKVKDKDRAIKAGASDGPGFGDDIKCYGNSDKNFENILCQKRRNYEKEIRNTEDKFSMEDYE' A
#
# COMPACT_ATOMS: atom_id res chain seq x y z
N MET A 1 28.75 -13.04 -1.63
CA MET A 1 27.99 -14.08 -0.91
C MET A 1 26.52 -13.71 -1.04
N TYR A 2 25.72 -14.50 -1.74
CA TYR A 2 24.27 -14.26 -1.84
C TYR A 2 23.60 -14.80 -0.58
N LYS A 3 22.81 -13.97 0.09
CA LYS A 3 21.96 -14.41 1.19
C LYS A 3 20.76 -15.10 0.56
N GLU A 4 20.54 -16.37 0.87
CA GLU A 4 19.25 -17.00 0.55
C GLU A 4 18.15 -16.19 1.24
N PHE A 5 17.20 -15.70 0.44
CA PHE A 5 16.11 -14.88 0.93
C PHE A 5 14.90 -15.77 1.17
N GLY A 6 14.63 -16.08 2.44
CA GLY A 6 13.49 -16.91 2.81
C GLY A 6 12.18 -16.14 2.66
N LEU A 7 11.07 -16.88 2.51
CA LEU A 7 9.72 -16.30 2.50
C LEU A 7 9.45 -15.41 3.73
N LYS A 8 10.05 -15.73 4.88
CA LYS A 8 9.95 -14.92 6.10
C LYS A 8 10.74 -13.61 6.02
N ASP A 9 11.83 -13.59 5.26
CA ASP A 9 12.62 -12.38 5.01
C ASP A 9 11.93 -11.47 3.98
N ALA A 10 11.10 -12.04 3.12
CA ALA A 10 10.28 -11.32 2.14
C ALA A 10 9.00 -10.71 2.73
N ILE A 11 8.56 -11.14 3.91
CA ILE A 11 7.40 -10.53 4.56
C ILE A 11 7.81 -9.20 5.17
N PHE A 12 7.44 -8.13 4.49
CA PHE A 12 7.68 -6.77 4.96
C PHE A 12 6.83 -6.45 6.22
N SER A 13 5.53 -6.73 6.18
CA SER A 13 4.58 -6.44 7.27
C SER A 13 3.40 -7.43 7.25
N LYS A 14 2.86 -7.77 8.41
CA LYS A 14 1.68 -8.65 8.52
C LYS A 14 0.40 -7.84 8.64
N VAL A 15 -0.69 -8.38 8.11
CA VAL A 15 -2.03 -7.82 8.27
C VAL A 15 -2.51 -7.98 9.72
N LYS A 16 -2.98 -6.89 10.33
CA LYS A 16 -3.68 -6.86 11.62
C LYS A 16 -5.18 -7.09 11.47
N ASP A 17 -5.79 -6.40 10.50
CA ASP A 17 -7.23 -6.46 10.21
C ASP A 17 -7.44 -6.92 8.77
N LYS A 18 -7.89 -8.16 8.60
CA LYS A 18 -8.06 -8.78 7.28
C LYS A 18 -9.19 -8.15 6.48
N ASP A 19 -10.24 -7.69 7.14
CA ASP A 19 -11.41 -7.11 6.50
C ASP A 19 -11.10 -5.74 5.90
N ARG A 20 -10.03 -5.10 6.40
CA ARG A 20 -9.55 -3.78 5.97
C ARG A 20 -8.19 -3.82 5.31
N ALA A 21 -7.62 -4.99 5.04
CA ALA A 21 -6.27 -5.10 4.48
C ALA A 21 -6.23 -4.72 3.00
N ILE A 22 -7.28 -5.02 2.26
CA ILE A 22 -7.39 -4.74 0.83
C ILE A 22 -8.63 -3.90 0.62
N LYS A 23 -8.45 -2.73 0.02
CA LYS A 23 -9.55 -1.85 -0.36
C LYS A 23 -9.58 -1.71 -1.87
N ALA A 24 -10.69 -2.11 -2.48
CA ALA A 24 -10.94 -1.92 -3.90
C ALA A 24 -12.40 -1.50 -4.05
N GLY A 25 -12.62 -0.19 -4.14
CA GLY A 25 -13.96 0.37 -4.29
C GLY A 25 -14.23 0.75 -5.74
N ALA A 26 -15.48 1.00 -6.12
CA ALA A 26 -15.77 1.55 -7.44
C ALA A 26 -15.22 2.99 -7.60
N SER A 27 -15.13 3.73 -6.49
CA SER A 27 -14.60 5.10 -6.42
C SER A 27 -13.16 5.17 -5.90
N ASP A 28 -12.64 4.07 -5.35
CA ASP A 28 -11.31 3.98 -4.76
C ASP A 28 -10.49 2.97 -5.55
N GLY A 29 -9.32 3.37 -6.04
CA GLY A 29 -8.38 2.45 -6.68
C GLY A 29 -7.94 1.31 -5.73
N PRO A 30 -7.23 0.30 -6.25
CA PRO A 30 -6.68 -0.76 -5.43
C PRO A 30 -5.74 -0.19 -4.38
N GLY A 31 -5.97 -0.51 -3.11
CA GLY A 31 -5.21 0.00 -1.98
C GLY A 31 -4.95 -1.05 -0.91
N PHE A 32 -3.88 -0.84 -0.14
CA PHE A 32 -3.54 -1.65 1.03
C PHE A 32 -4.28 -1.07 2.23
N GLY A 33 -5.58 -1.33 2.26
CA GLY A 33 -6.48 -0.87 3.29
C GLY A 33 -6.59 0.64 3.33
N ASP A 34 -6.49 1.19 4.55
CA ASP A 34 -6.39 2.63 4.74
C ASP A 34 -4.93 3.14 4.76
N ASP A 35 -3.94 2.25 4.67
CA ASP A 35 -2.51 2.59 4.75
C ASP A 35 -1.96 3.11 3.41
N ILE A 36 -2.40 2.51 2.29
CA ILE A 36 -2.14 3.03 0.94
C ILE A 36 -3.47 3.15 0.22
N LYS A 37 -3.84 4.38 -0.16
CA LYS A 37 -5.07 4.67 -0.90
C LYS A 37 -4.73 5.24 -2.26
N CYS A 38 -5.09 4.51 -3.30
CA CYS A 38 -5.00 4.98 -4.67
C CYS A 38 -6.30 5.70 -5.02
N TYR A 39 -6.22 6.99 -5.33
CA TYR A 39 -7.36 7.73 -5.84
C TYR A 39 -7.20 7.88 -7.35
N GLY A 40 -8.20 7.41 -8.10
CA GLY A 40 -8.30 7.71 -9.53
C GLY A 40 -8.94 9.08 -9.73
N ASN A 41 -8.48 9.83 -10.73
CA ASN A 41 -9.30 10.89 -11.30
C ASN A 41 -10.39 10.30 -12.23
N SER A 42 -11.24 11.13 -12.82
CA SER A 42 -12.28 10.72 -13.77
C SER A 42 -11.76 9.87 -14.95
N ASP A 43 -10.46 9.99 -15.26
CA ASP A 43 -9.79 9.30 -16.35
C ASP A 43 -9.10 8.00 -15.89
N LYS A 44 -9.33 7.59 -14.63
CA LYS A 44 -8.71 6.41 -13.99
C LYS A 44 -7.18 6.50 -13.89
N ASN A 45 -6.60 7.70 -14.00
CA ASN A 45 -5.19 7.88 -13.74
C ASN A 45 -4.96 7.87 -12.23
N PHE A 46 -4.15 6.92 -11.75
CA PHE A 46 -3.72 6.79 -10.35
C PHE A 46 -2.50 7.66 -10.05
N GLU A 47 -2.52 8.90 -10.55
CA GLU A 47 -1.41 9.85 -10.39
C GLU A 47 -1.24 10.31 -8.93
N ASN A 48 -2.26 10.10 -8.09
CA ASN A 48 -2.26 10.52 -6.70
C ASN A 48 -2.54 9.34 -5.76
N ILE A 49 -1.47 8.69 -5.30
CA ILE A 49 -1.53 7.70 -4.23
C ILE A 49 -1.22 8.40 -2.91
N LEU A 50 -2.09 8.22 -1.93
CA LEU A 50 -1.93 8.74 -0.59
C LEU A 50 -1.44 7.64 0.34
N CYS A 51 -0.29 7.86 0.96
CA CYS A 51 0.15 7.05 2.09
C CYS A 51 -0.38 7.65 3.39
N GLN A 52 -0.98 6.82 4.24
CA GLN A 52 -1.36 7.22 5.60
C GLN A 52 -0.81 6.19 6.58
N LYS A 53 -0.24 6.62 7.71
CA LYS A 53 0.12 5.70 8.78
C LYS A 53 -1.14 5.28 9.52
N ARG A 54 -1.72 4.15 9.11
CA ARG A 54 -2.88 3.53 9.75
C ARG A 54 -2.47 2.21 10.40
N ARG A 55 -3.44 1.47 10.91
CA ARG A 55 -3.20 0.29 11.76
C ARG A 55 -3.66 -1.02 11.12
N ASN A 56 -3.81 -1.09 9.80
CA ASN A 56 -4.22 -2.35 9.16
C ASN A 56 -3.06 -3.33 9.04
N TYR A 57 -1.82 -2.84 9.19
CA TYR A 57 -0.59 -3.63 9.14
C TYR A 57 0.26 -3.48 10.40
N GLU A 58 1.08 -4.49 10.72
CA GLU A 58 1.96 -4.50 11.89
C GLU A 58 3.00 -3.40 11.87
N LYS A 59 3.60 -3.18 10.70
CA LYS A 59 4.58 -2.14 10.36
C LYS A 59 4.03 -1.25 9.25
N GLU A 60 4.49 0.00 9.23
CA GLU A 60 4.19 1.00 8.19
C GLU A 60 4.69 0.51 6.82
N ILE A 61 3.83 0.57 5.80
CA ILE A 61 4.15 0.10 4.43
C ILE A 61 5.16 1.03 3.73
N ARG A 62 5.17 2.32 4.09
CA ARG A 62 6.17 3.31 3.67
C ARG A 62 6.64 4.13 4.86
N ASN A 63 7.86 4.66 4.75
CA ASN A 63 8.45 5.52 5.77
C ASN A 63 7.86 6.95 5.78
N THR A 64 7.30 7.40 4.66
CA THR A 64 6.73 8.75 4.47
C THR A 64 5.22 8.70 4.29
N GLU A 65 4.55 9.80 4.64
CA GLU A 65 3.10 10.00 4.40
C GLU A 65 2.84 10.86 3.14
N ASP A 66 3.88 11.07 2.34
CA ASP A 66 3.78 11.92 1.16
C ASP A 66 2.91 11.26 0.08
N LYS A 67 2.32 12.11 -0.76
CA LYS A 67 1.72 11.64 -2.00
C LYS A 67 2.82 11.15 -2.93
N PHE A 68 2.53 10.08 -3.65
CA PHE A 68 3.41 9.54 -4.67
C PHE A 68 2.59 9.11 -5.89
N SER A 69 3.25 9.01 -7.03
CA SER A 69 2.64 8.48 -8.25
C SER A 69 2.81 6.96 -8.31
N MET A 70 2.04 6.28 -9.17
CA MET A 70 2.28 4.86 -9.43
C MET A 70 3.67 4.60 -10.03
N GLU A 71 4.22 5.54 -10.80
CA GLU A 71 5.56 5.45 -11.39
C GLU A 71 6.67 5.47 -10.32
N ASP A 72 6.47 6.17 -9.20
CA ASP A 72 7.40 6.14 -8.05
C ASP A 72 7.38 4.80 -7.29
N TYR A 73 6.46 3.90 -7.63
CA TYR A 73 6.26 2.61 -6.97
C TYR A 73 6.82 1.42 -7.77
N GLU A 74 6.95 1.51 -9.10
CA GLU A 74 7.55 0.49 -9.97
C GLU A 74 9.09 0.49 -9.93
#